data_AF-A0A8S1IKP2-F1
#
_entry.id   AF-A0A8S1IKP2-F1
#
_cell.length_a   1.000
_cell.length_b   1.000
_cell.length_c   1.000
_cell.angle_alpha   90.00
_cell.angle_beta   90.00
_cell.angle_gamma   90.00
#
_symmetry.space_group_name_H-M   'P 1'
#
loop_
_entity.id
_entity.type
_entity.pdbx_description
1 polymer ?
#
loop_
_entity_poly.entity_id
_entity_poly.type
_entity_poly.pdbx_seq_one_letter_code
_entity_poly.pdbx_strand_id
1 'polypeptide(L)'
;MAAADHNPHVQHIIQLGLVPYFIRCLKENNAEMQVEAAWALTNVSAGTTEETEVVVEQGAIPALVDIIKKDKGSLREQAIWAVGNIAAEKQFRDLLIARGALNLLLETLQDENTGLSTTRIGTWALANFCRTVFPKDKSGDLVDLVMQVSISLLSQRDKDTIVDSVWTLSSIAGWDSSYTDRIVAAGVVPHLIHLLRQRHTSILHPTLRCLASVAMGPDADTQEMMSCGVVPRLKQLLMGRQKKRVLGNLCWALANMMGCGWSMCQVVIDAGIIPLVMGVLKHGIYEVKKEAAFVVINAFNSDSIPYQGVIQLSNDGCIEALCGFLTWEQPRIVAHALEALEAALKMGELGRMNNGCNGSMLMNDSYEMTEKAHKKRVRARGFHGRSNRIACQVSAADGRETLRQLTEHECNDVASMAKELLGKYFQVDGEAFEGDDVSEVMEDGEDAGQLSTNGHGSASSAAEELQGMLEDWSVSERGPAKPPVTCAK
;
A
#
# COMPACT_ATOMS: atom_id res chain seq x y z
N MET A 1 5.25 2.75 -17.43
CA MET A 1 6.50 2.26 -18.06
C MET A 1 7.44 3.43 -18.32
N ALA A 2 8.70 3.30 -17.95
CA ALA A 2 9.78 3.79 -18.80
C ALA A 2 10.49 2.49 -19.07
N ALA A 3 10.27 1.91 -20.25
CA ALA A 3 11.05 0.77 -20.68
C ALA A 3 12.52 1.16 -20.47
N ALA A 4 13.35 0.25 -19.98
CA ALA A 4 14.76 0.37 -20.29
C ALA A 4 14.80 0.45 -21.83
N ASP A 5 15.14 1.63 -22.38
CA ASP A 5 15.16 1.81 -23.82
C ASP A 5 16.05 0.72 -24.38
N HIS A 6 15.48 -0.10 -25.27
CA HIS A 6 16.16 -1.23 -25.88
C HIS A 6 17.43 -0.72 -26.53
N ASN A 7 18.59 -1.00 -25.91
CA ASN A 7 19.84 -0.44 -26.37
C ASN A 7 20.41 -1.38 -27.44
N PRO A 8 20.41 -0.98 -28.73
CA PRO A 8 20.86 -1.85 -29.82
C PRO A 8 22.31 -2.32 -29.63
N HIS A 9 23.13 -1.57 -28.88
CA HIS A 9 24.50 -1.97 -28.57
C HIS A 9 24.58 -3.13 -27.59
N VAL A 10 23.67 -3.22 -26.61
CA VAL A 10 23.62 -4.34 -25.66
C VAL A 10 23.24 -5.63 -26.38
N GLN A 11 22.25 -5.58 -27.26
CA GLN A 11 21.90 -6.73 -28.11
C GLN A 11 23.05 -7.17 -29.00
N HIS A 12 23.79 -6.22 -29.60
CA HIS A 12 24.93 -6.58 -30.43
C HIS A 12 26.04 -7.29 -29.64
N ILE A 13 26.32 -6.84 -28.40
CA ILE A 13 27.27 -7.50 -27.48
C ILE A 13 26.85 -8.95 -27.20
N ILE A 14 25.55 -9.17 -26.95
CA ILE A 14 25.00 -10.52 -26.69
C ILE A 14 25.12 -11.39 -27.94
N GLN A 15 24.72 -10.89 -29.11
CA GLN A 15 24.76 -11.62 -30.38
C GLN A 15 26.18 -12.00 -30.80
N LEU A 16 27.17 -11.16 -30.49
CA LEU A 16 28.59 -11.45 -30.72
C LEU A 16 29.18 -12.47 -29.73
N GLY A 17 28.41 -12.92 -28.73
CA GLY A 17 28.87 -13.89 -27.74
C GLY A 17 29.96 -13.36 -26.82
N LEU A 18 29.96 -12.06 -26.53
CA LEU A 18 31.01 -11.42 -25.71
C LEU A 18 30.80 -11.57 -24.20
N VAL A 19 29.59 -11.90 -23.75
CA VAL A 19 29.30 -12.08 -22.30
C VAL A 19 30.20 -13.13 -21.64
N PRO A 20 30.39 -14.35 -22.18
CA PRO A 20 31.33 -15.32 -21.62
C PRO A 20 32.78 -14.84 -21.62
N TYR A 21 33.17 -14.03 -22.62
CA TYR A 21 34.50 -13.43 -22.69
C TYR A 21 34.73 -12.45 -21.54
N PHE A 22 33.77 -11.56 -21.27
CA PHE A 22 33.85 -10.63 -20.13
C PHE A 22 33.94 -11.38 -18.80
N ILE A 23 33.17 -12.45 -18.62
CA ILE A 23 33.24 -13.30 -17.40
C ILE A 23 34.63 -13.95 -17.25
N ARG A 24 35.29 -14.31 -18.35
CA ARG A 24 36.67 -14.79 -18.32
C ARG A 24 37.65 -13.69 -17.92
N CYS A 25 37.50 -12.49 -18.48
CA CYS A 25 38.31 -11.32 -18.15
C CYS A 25 38.27 -10.96 -16.65
N LEU A 26 37.13 -11.17 -15.98
CA LEU A 26 37.01 -11.00 -14.52
C LEU A 26 38.00 -11.87 -13.72
N LYS A 27 38.46 -13.00 -14.28
CA LYS A 27 39.37 -13.95 -13.61
C LYS A 27 40.85 -13.71 -13.95
N GLU A 28 41.14 -12.78 -14.86
CA GLU A 28 42.52 -12.47 -15.26
C GLU A 28 43.22 -11.57 -14.23
N ASN A 29 44.55 -11.66 -14.16
CA ASN A 29 45.36 -10.85 -13.24
C ASN A 29 45.66 -9.46 -13.83
N ASN A 30 44.61 -8.76 -14.30
CA ASN A 30 44.70 -7.41 -14.85
C ASN A 30 43.54 -6.57 -14.34
N ALA A 31 43.83 -5.67 -13.39
CA ALA A 31 42.82 -4.86 -12.71
C ALA A 31 42.02 -3.95 -13.66
N GLU A 32 42.66 -3.36 -14.67
CA GLU A 32 42.00 -2.49 -15.64
C GLU A 32 41.01 -3.30 -16.49
N MET A 33 41.45 -4.47 -16.99
CA MET A 33 40.58 -5.37 -17.75
C MET A 33 39.41 -5.89 -16.91
N GLN A 34 39.64 -6.22 -15.64
CA GLN A 34 38.58 -6.66 -14.73
C GLN A 34 37.53 -5.57 -14.52
N VAL A 35 37.95 -4.32 -14.35
CA VAL A 35 37.04 -3.18 -14.18
C VAL A 35 36.19 -2.97 -15.42
N GLU A 36 36.81 -2.96 -16.61
CA GLU A 36 36.09 -2.79 -17.88
C GLU A 36 35.13 -3.95 -18.17
N ALA A 37 35.55 -5.20 -17.87
CA ALA A 37 34.70 -6.37 -18.02
C ALA A 37 33.51 -6.33 -17.05
N ALA A 38 33.73 -5.94 -15.78
CA ALA A 38 32.65 -5.78 -14.80
C ALA A 38 31.69 -4.67 -15.21
N TRP A 39 32.20 -3.57 -15.75
CA TRP A 39 31.38 -2.46 -16.24
C TRP A 39 30.55 -2.85 -17.46
N ALA A 40 31.12 -3.60 -18.41
CA ALA A 40 30.38 -4.15 -19.54
C ALA A 40 29.23 -5.05 -19.08
N LEU A 41 29.47 -5.96 -18.14
CA LEU A 41 28.42 -6.82 -17.56
C LEU A 41 27.36 -6.02 -16.79
N THR A 42 27.75 -4.94 -16.12
CA THR A 42 26.83 -4.01 -15.46
C THR A 42 25.88 -3.36 -16.46
N ASN A 43 26.39 -2.94 -17.62
CA ASN A 43 25.58 -2.33 -18.68
C ASN A 43 24.62 -3.33 -19.33
N VAL A 44 25.05 -4.59 -19.54
CA VAL A 44 24.15 -5.63 -20.07
C VAL A 44 23.03 -5.94 -19.06
N SER A 45 23.36 -6.10 -17.77
CA SER A 45 22.37 -6.34 -16.71
C SER A 45 21.46 -5.14 -16.38
N ALA A 46 21.84 -3.93 -16.81
CA ALA A 46 21.01 -2.74 -16.70
C ALA A 46 19.83 -2.72 -17.71
N GLY A 47 19.88 -3.60 -18.71
CA GLY A 47 18.93 -3.71 -19.81
C GLY A 47 17.61 -4.42 -19.45
N THR A 48 17.04 -5.11 -20.43
CA THR A 48 15.79 -5.88 -20.25
C THR A 48 16.00 -7.12 -19.38
N THR A 49 14.90 -7.76 -18.97
CA THR A 49 14.93 -8.99 -18.20
C THR A 49 15.66 -10.10 -18.96
N GLU A 50 15.45 -10.21 -20.28
CA GLU A 50 16.10 -11.20 -21.15
C GLU A 50 17.61 -10.92 -21.29
N GLU A 51 18.01 -9.65 -21.38
CA GLU A 51 19.44 -9.28 -21.43
C GLU A 51 20.14 -9.60 -20.11
N THR A 52 19.45 -9.41 -18.99
CA THR A 52 19.94 -9.78 -17.66
C THR A 52 20.03 -11.30 -17.51
N GLU A 53 19.07 -12.05 -18.07
CA GLU A 53 19.06 -13.52 -18.06
C GLU A 53 20.29 -14.11 -18.72
N VAL A 54 20.70 -13.57 -19.88
CA VAL A 54 21.93 -14.00 -20.56
C VAL A 54 23.15 -13.87 -19.65
N VAL A 55 23.28 -12.78 -18.90
CA VAL A 55 24.39 -12.58 -17.95
C VAL A 55 24.37 -13.65 -16.84
N VAL A 56 23.19 -13.98 -16.34
CA VAL A 56 23.00 -14.98 -15.28
C VAL A 56 23.32 -16.39 -15.79
N GLU A 57 22.76 -16.80 -16.92
CA GLU A 57 22.93 -18.13 -17.52
C GLU A 57 24.39 -18.43 -17.89
N GLN A 58 25.13 -17.41 -18.33
CA GLN A 58 26.56 -17.54 -18.65
C GLN A 58 27.46 -17.62 -17.40
N GLY A 59 26.88 -17.60 -16.20
CA GLY A 59 27.61 -17.83 -14.95
C GLY A 59 28.33 -16.59 -14.40
N ALA A 60 27.81 -15.39 -14.63
CA ALA A 60 28.40 -14.16 -14.10
C ALA A 60 28.30 -14.08 -12.56
N ILE A 61 27.20 -14.58 -11.96
CA ILE A 61 26.94 -14.42 -10.52
C ILE A 61 28.10 -14.95 -9.65
N PRO A 62 28.59 -16.21 -9.81
CA PRO A 62 29.73 -16.68 -9.04
C PRO A 62 30.99 -15.81 -9.19
N ALA A 63 31.27 -15.31 -10.40
CA ALA A 63 32.43 -14.46 -10.64
C ALA A 63 32.32 -13.10 -9.95
N LEU A 64 31.13 -12.48 -9.99
CA LEU A 64 30.85 -11.21 -9.32
C LEU A 64 30.89 -11.37 -7.79
N VAL A 65 30.31 -12.43 -7.24
CA VAL A 65 30.35 -12.74 -5.80
C VAL A 65 31.78 -12.94 -5.32
N ASP A 66 32.61 -13.67 -6.09
CA ASP A 66 34.02 -13.86 -5.77
C ASP A 66 34.80 -12.53 -5.74
N ILE A 67 34.47 -11.60 -6.63
CA ILE A 67 35.06 -10.25 -6.64
C ILE A 67 34.67 -9.48 -5.39
N ILE A 68 33.38 -9.43 -5.04
CA ILE A 68 32.89 -8.70 -3.86
C ILE A 68 33.60 -9.19 -2.59
N LYS A 69 33.88 -10.49 -2.52
CA LYS A 69 34.59 -11.11 -1.40
C LYS A 69 36.09 -10.76 -1.34
N LYS A 70 36.77 -10.64 -2.49
CA LYS A 70 38.24 -10.54 -2.57
C LYS A 70 38.74 -9.10 -2.67
N ASP A 71 38.03 -8.25 -3.42
CA ASP A 71 38.43 -6.86 -3.63
C ASP A 71 37.85 -5.94 -2.57
N LYS A 72 38.56 -4.86 -2.25
CA LYS A 72 38.09 -3.79 -1.36
C LYS A 72 38.00 -2.43 -2.05
N GLY A 73 38.41 -2.33 -3.31
CA GLY A 73 38.47 -1.11 -4.09
C GLY A 73 37.30 -0.95 -5.09
N SER A 74 37.63 -0.37 -6.23
CA SER A 74 36.67 -0.01 -7.28
C SER A 74 36.07 -1.22 -8.00
N LEU A 75 36.76 -2.36 -8.01
CA LEU A 75 36.26 -3.56 -8.68
C LEU A 75 35.11 -4.20 -7.88
N ARG A 76 35.19 -4.19 -6.54
CA ARG A 76 34.08 -4.55 -5.65
C ARG A 76 32.87 -3.66 -5.89
N GLU A 77 33.08 -2.35 -5.98
CA GLU A 77 32.00 -1.40 -6.28
C GLU A 77 31.27 -1.73 -7.58
N GLN A 78 32.01 -2.00 -8.67
CA GLN A 78 31.43 -2.42 -9.94
C GLN A 78 30.69 -3.76 -9.86
N ALA A 79 31.25 -4.73 -9.13
CA ALA A 79 30.58 -6.02 -8.94
C ALA A 79 29.27 -5.89 -8.14
N ILE A 80 29.24 -5.04 -7.10
CA ILE A 80 28.01 -4.73 -6.36
C ILE A 80 26.99 -4.06 -7.27
N TRP A 81 27.42 -3.17 -8.17
CA TRP A 81 26.52 -2.54 -9.13
C TRP A 81 25.89 -3.57 -10.08
N ALA A 82 26.69 -4.44 -10.71
CA ALA A 82 26.19 -5.52 -11.56
C ALA A 82 25.19 -6.42 -10.79
N VAL A 83 25.54 -6.83 -9.56
CA VAL A 83 24.66 -7.63 -8.70
C VAL A 83 23.37 -6.89 -8.36
N GLY A 84 23.43 -5.58 -8.09
CA GLY A 84 22.25 -4.76 -7.81
C GLY A 84 21.31 -4.62 -9.01
N ASN A 85 21.86 -4.57 -10.24
CA ASN A 85 21.06 -4.61 -11.47
C ASN A 85 20.37 -5.96 -11.65
N ILE A 86 21.08 -7.07 -11.41
CA ILE A 86 20.50 -8.43 -11.44
C ILE A 86 19.42 -8.58 -10.36
N ALA A 87 19.65 -8.08 -9.15
CA ALA A 87 18.70 -8.12 -8.03
C ALA A 87 17.41 -7.31 -8.27
N ALA A 88 17.43 -6.36 -9.22
CA ALA A 88 16.23 -5.63 -9.59
C ALA A 88 15.17 -6.56 -10.23
N GLU A 89 15.60 -7.64 -10.88
CA GLU A 89 14.73 -8.65 -11.50
C GLU A 89 14.30 -9.70 -10.47
N LYS A 90 12.98 -9.92 -10.33
CA LYS A 90 12.40 -10.82 -9.32
C LYS A 90 12.97 -12.23 -9.36
N GLN A 91 13.09 -12.79 -10.56
CA GLN A 91 13.51 -14.17 -10.78
C GLN A 91 14.98 -14.48 -10.43
N PHE A 92 15.84 -13.47 -10.27
CA PHE A 92 17.27 -13.68 -9.97
C PHE A 92 17.66 -13.39 -8.52
N ARG A 93 16.78 -12.78 -7.72
CA ARG A 93 17.07 -12.42 -6.32
C ARG A 93 17.39 -13.63 -5.46
N ASP A 94 16.59 -14.68 -5.54
CA ASP A 94 16.78 -15.89 -4.72
C ASP A 94 18.10 -16.58 -5.04
N LEU A 95 18.49 -16.59 -6.32
CA LEU A 95 19.77 -17.12 -6.76
C LEU A 95 20.94 -16.31 -6.19
N LEU A 96 20.86 -14.98 -6.21
CA LEU A 96 21.88 -14.11 -5.61
C LEU A 96 22.00 -14.34 -4.09
N ILE A 97 20.87 -14.44 -3.38
CA ILE A 97 20.82 -14.72 -1.94
C ILE A 97 21.44 -16.10 -1.66
N ALA A 98 21.06 -17.13 -2.41
CA ALA A 98 21.59 -18.49 -2.27
C ALA A 98 23.11 -18.56 -2.53
N ARG A 99 23.65 -17.67 -3.36
CA ARG A 99 25.10 -17.53 -3.62
C ARG A 99 25.83 -16.65 -2.60
N GLY A 100 25.15 -16.13 -1.58
CA GLY A 100 25.73 -15.33 -0.50
C GLY A 100 26.03 -13.88 -0.89
N ALA A 101 25.50 -13.38 -2.00
CA ALA A 101 25.74 -12.01 -2.46
C ALA A 101 25.24 -10.97 -1.46
N LEU A 102 24.05 -11.21 -0.87
CA LEU A 102 23.45 -10.31 0.12
C LEU A 102 24.28 -10.24 1.40
N ASN A 103 24.83 -11.35 1.89
CA ASN A 103 25.66 -11.36 3.10
C ASN A 103 26.94 -10.52 2.90
N LEU A 104 27.63 -10.70 1.77
CA LEU A 104 28.82 -9.92 1.44
C LEU A 104 28.51 -8.43 1.26
N LEU A 105 27.33 -8.11 0.73
CA LEU A 105 26.85 -6.73 0.62
C LEU A 105 26.63 -6.11 2.00
N LEU A 106 25.99 -6.83 2.92
CA LEU A 106 25.78 -6.37 4.30
C LEU A 106 27.11 -6.18 5.03
N GLU A 107 28.05 -7.13 4.90
CA GLU A 107 29.41 -6.98 5.43
C GLU A 107 30.11 -5.73 4.87
N THR A 108 29.97 -5.47 3.57
CA THR A 108 30.54 -4.27 2.93
C THR A 108 29.94 -2.98 3.48
N LEU A 109 28.62 -2.96 3.73
CA LEU A 109 27.92 -1.77 4.27
C LEU A 109 28.18 -1.55 5.77
N GLN A 110 28.59 -2.59 6.50
CA GLN A 110 28.98 -2.51 7.91
C GLN A 110 30.45 -2.13 8.12
N ASP A 111 31.31 -2.27 7.10
CA ASP A 111 32.72 -1.87 7.19
C ASP A 111 32.86 -0.34 7.20
N GLU A 112 33.34 0.21 8.30
CA GLU A 112 33.57 1.65 8.49
C GLU A 112 34.59 2.25 7.49
N ASN A 113 35.42 1.40 6.86
CA ASN A 113 36.38 1.83 5.84
C ASN A 113 35.78 1.87 4.43
N THR A 114 34.53 1.46 4.25
CA THR A 114 33.87 1.52 2.95
C THR A 114 33.65 2.97 2.53
N GLY A 115 34.17 3.32 1.34
CA GLY A 115 34.04 4.66 0.80
C GLY A 115 32.61 4.99 0.37
N LEU A 116 32.27 6.28 0.39
CA LEU A 116 30.91 6.77 0.11
C LEU A 116 30.32 6.28 -1.22
N SER A 117 31.14 6.16 -2.28
CA SER A 117 30.67 5.68 -3.60
C SER A 117 30.15 4.25 -3.50
N THR A 118 30.94 3.36 -2.90
CA THR A 118 30.57 1.97 -2.64
C THR A 118 29.39 1.88 -1.66
N THR A 119 29.31 2.74 -0.64
CA THR A 119 28.15 2.79 0.28
C THR A 119 26.86 3.15 -0.46
N ARG A 120 26.88 4.15 -1.35
CA ARG A 120 25.72 4.54 -2.16
C ARG A 120 25.25 3.39 -3.04
N ILE A 121 26.16 2.82 -3.84
CA ILE A 121 25.85 1.70 -4.74
C ILE A 121 25.39 0.47 -3.96
N GLY A 122 26.02 0.19 -2.82
CA GLY A 122 25.64 -0.93 -1.98
C GLY A 122 24.26 -0.76 -1.33
N THR A 123 23.92 0.44 -0.88
CA THR A 123 22.59 0.72 -0.29
C THR A 123 21.51 0.65 -1.37
N TRP A 124 21.80 1.17 -2.56
CA TRP A 124 20.94 1.01 -3.74
C TRP A 124 20.72 -0.46 -4.11
N ALA A 125 21.79 -1.27 -4.13
CA ALA A 125 21.69 -2.70 -4.39
C ALA A 125 20.86 -3.41 -3.31
N LEU A 126 21.05 -3.05 -2.04
CA LEU A 126 20.29 -3.59 -0.91
C LEU A 126 18.79 -3.32 -1.06
N ALA A 127 18.41 -2.11 -1.47
CA ALA A 127 17.02 -1.77 -1.76
C ALA A 127 16.43 -2.63 -2.90
N ASN A 128 17.23 -3.03 -3.89
CA ASN A 128 16.79 -3.94 -4.95
C ASN A 128 16.61 -5.37 -4.46
N PHE A 129 17.51 -5.88 -3.61
CA PHE A 129 17.34 -7.18 -2.96
C PHE A 129 16.02 -7.27 -2.21
N CYS A 130 15.63 -6.20 -1.51
CA CYS A 130 14.46 -6.20 -0.64
C CYS A 130 13.13 -5.93 -1.35
N ARG A 131 13.07 -5.86 -2.69
CA ARG A 131 11.81 -5.58 -3.40
C ARG A 131 10.75 -6.68 -3.24
N THR A 132 11.17 -7.92 -2.99
CA THR A 132 10.25 -9.03 -2.67
C THR A 132 10.71 -9.74 -1.42
N VAL A 133 9.74 -10.39 -0.76
CA VAL A 133 9.97 -11.23 0.41
C VAL A 133 11.06 -12.25 0.11
N PHE A 134 11.98 -12.43 1.06
CA PHE A 134 13.04 -13.43 0.95
C PHE A 134 12.49 -14.86 1.06
N PRO A 135 13.19 -15.86 0.48
CA PRO A 135 12.84 -17.27 0.67
C PRO A 135 12.74 -17.63 2.16
N LYS A 136 11.68 -18.37 2.55
CA LYS A 136 11.38 -18.68 3.96
C LYS A 136 12.52 -19.39 4.69
N ASP A 137 13.31 -20.20 3.98
CA ASP A 137 14.47 -20.92 4.52
C ASP A 137 15.70 -20.01 4.75
N LYS A 138 15.66 -18.77 4.25
CA LYS A 138 16.73 -17.76 4.32
C LYS A 138 16.33 -16.49 5.08
N SER A 139 15.05 -16.33 5.45
CA SER A 139 14.47 -15.06 5.90
C SER A 139 14.58 -14.77 7.39
N GLY A 140 15.16 -15.66 8.22
CA GLY A 140 15.29 -15.45 9.67
C GLY A 140 16.23 -14.28 10.03
N ASP A 141 17.35 -14.59 10.68
CA ASP A 141 18.35 -13.59 11.11
C ASP A 141 18.84 -12.64 10.00
N LEU A 142 18.67 -13.02 8.73
CA LEU A 142 19.03 -12.19 7.59
C LEU A 142 18.17 -10.92 7.48
N VAL A 143 16.85 -11.00 7.69
CA VAL A 143 15.98 -9.82 7.60
C VAL A 143 16.28 -8.84 8.73
N ASP A 144 16.58 -9.38 9.91
CA ASP A 144 17.02 -8.63 11.09
C ASP A 144 18.29 -7.83 10.81
N LEU A 145 19.28 -8.49 10.21
CA LEU A 145 20.54 -7.86 9.82
C LEU A 145 20.33 -6.78 8.76
N VAL A 146 19.50 -7.05 7.74
CA VAL A 146 19.15 -6.06 6.71
C VAL A 146 18.49 -4.83 7.33
N MET A 147 17.54 -5.00 8.25
CA MET A 147 16.89 -3.89 8.94
C MET A 147 17.90 -3.13 9.80
N GLN A 148 18.74 -3.82 10.57
CA GLN A 148 19.76 -3.19 11.41
C GLN A 148 20.72 -2.32 10.59
N VAL A 149 21.22 -2.84 9.46
CA VAL A 149 22.09 -2.09 8.53
C VAL A 149 21.34 -0.92 7.91
N SER A 150 20.10 -1.12 7.46
CA SER A 150 19.32 -0.03 6.85
C SER A 150 19.02 1.09 7.84
N ILE A 151 18.74 0.76 9.10
CA ILE A 151 18.49 1.72 10.17
C ILE A 151 19.77 2.49 10.52
N SER A 152 20.93 1.83 10.60
CA SER A 152 22.20 2.51 10.87
C SER A 152 22.56 3.50 9.75
N LEU A 153 22.25 3.14 8.50
CA LEU A 153 22.46 4.00 7.32
C LEU A 153 21.57 5.25 7.30
N LEU A 154 20.42 5.28 8.01
CA LEU A 154 19.61 6.49 8.16
C LEU A 154 20.32 7.62 8.92
N SER A 155 21.34 7.29 9.71
CA SER A 155 22.16 8.26 10.45
C SER A 155 23.27 8.88 9.61
N GLN A 156 23.45 8.43 8.36
CA GLN A 156 24.44 8.99 7.44
C GLN A 156 24.06 10.40 7.00
N ARG A 157 25.04 11.15 6.48
CA ARG A 157 24.80 12.50 5.93
C ARG A 157 24.39 12.48 4.47
N ASP A 158 24.71 11.40 3.78
CA ASP A 158 24.48 11.32 2.35
C ASP A 158 23.02 11.06 2.01
N LYS A 159 22.47 11.93 1.18
CA LYS A 159 21.05 11.90 0.81
C LYS A 159 20.68 10.61 0.09
N ASP A 160 21.51 10.15 -0.84
CA ASP A 160 21.16 9.00 -1.70
C ASP A 160 21.21 7.71 -0.87
N THR A 161 22.21 7.56 0.00
CA THR A 161 22.25 6.49 1.02
C THR A 161 20.98 6.50 1.88
N ILE A 162 20.59 7.63 2.48
CA ILE A 162 19.36 7.70 3.30
C ILE A 162 18.13 7.29 2.50
N VAL A 163 17.99 7.81 1.27
CA VAL A 163 16.84 7.53 0.39
C VAL A 163 16.72 6.04 0.10
N ASP A 164 17.82 5.37 -0.24
CA ASP A 164 17.81 3.94 -0.55
C ASP A 164 17.63 3.09 0.71
N SER A 165 18.13 3.53 1.87
CA SER A 165 17.79 2.88 3.16
C SER A 165 16.30 2.96 3.48
N VAL A 166 15.65 4.09 3.22
CA VAL A 166 14.19 4.23 3.39
C VAL A 166 13.45 3.35 2.38
N TRP A 167 13.95 3.20 1.15
CA TRP A 167 13.39 2.24 0.20
C TRP A 167 13.44 0.80 0.73
N THR A 168 14.58 0.38 1.27
CA THR A 168 14.74 -0.95 1.88
C THR A 168 13.72 -1.18 3.00
N LEU A 169 13.64 -0.24 3.95
CA LEU A 169 12.69 -0.34 5.07
C LEU A 169 11.23 -0.30 4.59
N SER A 170 10.94 0.53 3.59
CA SER A 170 9.60 0.61 2.99
C SER A 170 9.16 -0.69 2.34
N SER A 171 10.09 -1.41 1.70
CA SER A 171 9.78 -2.72 1.11
C SER A 171 9.55 -3.77 2.17
N ILE A 172 10.42 -3.83 3.19
CA ILE A 172 10.29 -4.78 4.31
C ILE A 172 8.99 -4.55 5.10
N ALA A 173 8.63 -3.30 5.36
CA ALA A 173 7.37 -2.94 6.00
C ALA A 173 6.13 -3.42 5.21
N GLY A 174 6.26 -3.62 3.89
CA GLY A 174 5.18 -4.12 3.03
C GLY A 174 5.13 -5.63 2.90
N TRP A 175 6.03 -6.39 3.54
CA TRP A 175 6.05 -7.84 3.43
C TRP A 175 5.07 -8.52 4.38
N ASP A 176 5.02 -8.05 5.63
CA ASP A 176 4.17 -8.58 6.69
C ASP A 176 4.08 -7.58 7.86
N SER A 177 2.97 -7.62 8.60
CA SER A 177 2.69 -6.78 9.76
C SER A 177 3.70 -6.96 10.91
N SER A 178 4.34 -8.13 11.05
CA SER A 178 5.37 -8.32 12.08
C SER A 178 6.61 -7.46 11.85
N TYR A 179 6.87 -7.03 10.61
CA TYR A 179 8.01 -6.14 10.32
C TYR A 179 7.71 -4.67 10.60
N THR A 180 6.45 -4.25 10.53
CA THR A 180 6.07 -2.86 10.84
C THR A 180 6.32 -2.56 12.31
N ASP A 181 5.89 -3.45 13.22
CA ASP A 181 6.12 -3.35 14.67
C ASP A 181 7.61 -3.21 14.98
N ARG A 182 8.46 -3.99 14.30
CA ARG A 182 9.91 -3.94 14.49
C ARG A 182 10.55 -2.64 14.03
N ILE A 183 10.08 -2.09 12.90
CA ILE A 183 10.51 -0.79 12.39
C ILE A 183 10.10 0.33 13.37
N VAL A 184 8.89 0.25 13.92
CA VAL A 184 8.40 1.19 14.93
C VAL A 184 9.20 1.09 16.23
N ALA A 185 9.37 -0.12 16.77
CA ALA A 185 10.13 -0.40 17.99
C ALA A 185 11.60 0.03 17.90
N ALA A 186 12.19 0.02 16.70
CA ALA A 186 13.54 0.51 16.47
C ALA A 186 13.68 2.05 16.42
N GLY A 187 12.59 2.81 16.62
CA GLY A 187 12.62 4.28 16.67
C GLY A 187 12.81 4.95 15.30
N VAL A 188 12.41 4.27 14.22
CA VAL A 188 12.54 4.78 12.84
C VAL A 188 11.53 5.89 12.53
N VAL A 189 10.33 5.83 13.11
CA VAL A 189 9.21 6.75 12.82
C VAL A 189 9.56 8.24 13.00
N PRO A 190 10.17 8.69 14.12
CA PRO A 190 10.61 10.09 14.26
C PRO A 190 11.55 10.55 13.14
N HIS A 191 12.45 9.67 12.68
CA HIS A 191 13.38 9.96 11.58
C HIS A 191 12.62 10.13 10.26
N LEU A 192 11.66 9.26 9.94
CA LEU A 192 10.82 9.39 8.75
C LEU A 192 10.03 10.70 8.75
N ILE A 193 9.45 11.09 9.89
CA ILE A 193 8.71 12.35 10.02
C ILE A 193 9.65 13.55 9.87
N HIS A 194 10.90 13.44 10.35
CA HIS A 194 11.93 14.45 10.08
C HIS A 194 12.25 14.56 8.58
N LEU A 195 12.40 13.44 7.88
CA LEU A 195 12.64 13.41 6.43
C LEU A 195 11.49 14.03 5.63
N LEU A 196 10.24 13.90 6.10
CA LEU A 196 9.11 14.57 5.48
C LEU A 196 9.23 16.10 5.49
N ARG A 197 10.09 16.71 6.33
CA ARG A 197 10.37 18.17 6.34
C ARG A 197 11.08 18.64 5.07
N GLN A 198 11.76 17.73 4.39
CA GLN A 198 12.50 18.02 3.17
C GLN A 198 11.53 18.31 2.00
N ARG A 199 11.97 19.10 1.02
CA ARG A 199 11.15 19.44 -0.17
C ARG A 199 11.41 18.54 -1.38
N HIS A 200 12.44 17.70 -1.33
CA HIS A 200 12.84 16.88 -2.45
C HIS A 200 11.92 15.67 -2.63
N THR A 201 11.31 15.55 -3.80
CA THR A 201 10.41 14.42 -4.12
C THR A 201 11.10 13.07 -4.06
N SER A 202 12.43 13.03 -4.26
CA SER A 202 13.23 11.80 -4.12
C SER A 202 13.28 11.27 -2.68
N ILE A 203 13.09 12.15 -1.67
CA ILE A 203 13.01 11.77 -0.25
C ILE A 203 11.55 11.54 0.11
N LEU A 204 10.66 12.49 -0.22
CA LEU A 204 9.24 12.42 0.15
C LEU A 204 8.56 11.15 -0.35
N HIS A 205 8.90 10.69 -1.55
CA HIS A 205 8.28 9.52 -2.16
C HIS A 205 8.50 8.21 -1.36
N PRO A 206 9.75 7.75 -1.12
CA PRO A 206 10.00 6.57 -0.30
C PRO A 206 9.60 6.77 1.16
N THR A 207 9.77 7.96 1.73
CA THR A 207 9.38 8.21 3.12
C THR A 207 7.87 8.08 3.33
N LEU A 208 7.05 8.64 2.43
CA LEU A 208 5.59 8.47 2.49
C LEU A 208 5.18 7.03 2.22
N ARG A 209 5.84 6.34 1.29
CA ARG A 209 5.59 4.91 1.02
C ARG A 209 5.87 4.06 2.26
N CYS A 210 6.97 4.35 2.97
CA CYS A 210 7.34 3.65 4.20
C CYS A 210 6.30 3.89 5.31
N LEU A 211 5.91 5.14 5.55
CA LEU A 211 4.90 5.48 6.56
C LEU A 211 3.54 4.88 6.23
N ALA A 212 3.15 4.84 4.95
CA ALA A 212 1.92 4.19 4.52
C ALA A 212 1.97 2.68 4.72
N SER A 213 3.10 2.01 4.46
CA SER A 213 3.27 0.59 4.80
C SER A 213 3.18 0.35 6.31
N VAL A 214 3.82 1.20 7.13
CA VAL A 214 3.72 1.08 8.60
C VAL A 214 2.28 1.24 9.08
N ALA A 215 1.50 2.13 8.45
CA ALA A 215 0.08 2.31 8.77
C ALA A 215 -0.83 1.14 8.35
N MET A 216 -0.31 0.15 7.61
CA MET A 216 -1.01 -1.13 7.35
C MET A 216 -0.76 -2.16 8.46
N GLY A 217 0.18 -1.89 9.36
CA GLY A 217 0.45 -2.72 10.53
C GLY A 217 -0.66 -2.63 11.58
N PRO A 218 -0.42 -3.19 12.77
CA PRO A 218 -1.36 -3.06 13.89
C PRO A 218 -1.66 -1.60 14.23
N ASP A 219 -2.86 -1.32 14.73
CA ASP A 219 -3.28 0.03 15.17
C ASP A 219 -2.29 0.73 16.11
N ALA A 220 -1.53 -0.04 16.90
CA ALA A 220 -0.47 0.48 17.77
C ALA A 220 0.65 1.21 16.98
N ASP A 221 1.02 0.73 15.80
CA ASP A 221 2.03 1.34 14.93
C ASP A 221 1.55 2.70 14.41
N THR A 222 0.31 2.74 13.92
CA THR A 222 -0.35 3.98 13.49
C THR A 222 -0.47 4.97 14.65
N GLN A 223 -0.83 4.50 15.85
CA GLN A 223 -0.92 5.32 17.05
C GLN A 223 0.43 5.94 17.43
N GLU A 224 1.54 5.20 17.31
CA GLU A 224 2.89 5.73 17.53
C GLU A 224 3.26 6.79 16.48
N MET A 225 2.93 6.56 15.20
CA MET A 225 3.10 7.55 14.15
C MET A 225 2.35 8.86 14.42
N MET A 226 1.10 8.77 14.91
CA MET A 226 0.31 9.93 15.32
C MET A 226 0.96 10.66 16.50
N SER A 227 1.43 9.93 17.50
CA SER A 227 2.11 10.47 18.69
C SER A 227 3.41 11.19 18.33
N CYS A 228 4.12 10.72 17.31
CA CYS A 228 5.29 11.39 16.74
C CYS A 228 4.97 12.60 15.84
N GLY A 229 3.69 12.93 15.63
CA GLY A 229 3.26 14.12 14.89
C GLY A 229 3.20 13.95 13.37
N VAL A 230 2.90 12.74 12.87
CA VAL A 230 2.73 12.51 11.42
C VAL A 230 1.56 13.30 10.82
N VAL A 231 0.42 13.38 11.52
CA VAL A 231 -0.83 13.98 11.01
C VAL A 231 -0.66 15.48 10.68
N PRO A 232 -0.14 16.33 11.58
CA PRO A 232 0.17 17.73 11.23
C PRO A 232 1.12 17.86 10.03
N ARG A 233 2.07 16.92 9.88
CA ARG A 233 3.02 16.95 8.77
C ARG A 233 2.37 16.58 7.44
N LEU A 234 1.50 15.58 7.42
CA LEU A 234 0.74 15.20 6.21
C LEU A 234 -0.21 16.34 5.79
N LYS A 235 -0.90 16.98 6.75
CA LYS A 235 -1.70 18.18 6.47
C LYS A 235 -0.88 19.28 5.79
N GLN A 236 0.30 19.59 6.32
CA GLN A 236 1.18 20.62 5.75
C GLN A 236 1.62 20.28 4.32
N LEU A 237 1.90 19.01 4.04
CA LEU A 237 2.27 18.57 2.68
C LEU A 237 1.07 18.66 1.72
N LEU A 238 -0.13 18.33 2.18
CA LEU A 238 -1.37 18.37 1.40
C LEU A 238 -1.81 19.81 1.04
N MET A 239 -1.56 20.77 1.94
CA MET A 239 -1.76 22.21 1.66
C MET A 239 -0.77 22.76 0.61
N GLY A 240 0.34 22.07 0.37
CA GLY A 240 1.37 22.46 -0.59
C GLY A 240 1.17 21.85 -1.98
N ARG A 241 1.82 22.43 -2.99
CA ARG A 241 1.84 21.85 -4.34
C ARG A 241 2.79 20.65 -4.39
N GLN A 242 2.24 19.45 -4.55
CA GLN A 242 3.00 18.20 -4.67
C GLN A 242 2.98 17.63 -6.09
N LYS A 243 4.01 16.85 -6.43
CA LYS A 243 3.99 16.02 -7.65
C LYS A 243 3.04 14.84 -7.46
N LYS A 244 2.46 14.33 -8.56
CA LYS A 244 1.46 13.25 -8.53
C LYS A 244 1.83 12.05 -7.66
N ARG A 245 3.09 11.57 -7.73
CA ARG A 245 3.56 10.42 -6.94
C ARG A 245 3.60 10.69 -5.44
N VAL A 246 4.01 11.90 -5.06
CA VAL A 246 4.06 12.31 -3.65
C VAL A 246 2.63 12.47 -3.12
N LEU A 247 1.74 13.10 -3.90
CA LEU A 247 0.35 13.28 -3.51
C LEU A 247 -0.41 11.95 -3.41
N GLY A 248 -0.15 11.01 -4.33
CA GLY A 248 -0.69 9.65 -4.27
C GLY A 248 -0.30 8.92 -3.00
N ASN A 249 1.01 8.80 -2.71
CA ASN A 249 1.47 8.14 -1.47
C ASN A 249 1.01 8.86 -0.20
N LEU A 250 0.83 10.18 -0.25
CA LEU A 250 0.27 10.94 0.87
C LEU A 250 -1.19 10.55 1.12
N CYS A 251 -2.02 10.50 0.07
CA CYS A 251 -3.42 10.07 0.20
C CYS A 251 -3.50 8.61 0.63
N TRP A 252 -2.61 7.76 0.11
CA TRP A 252 -2.53 6.35 0.50
C TRP A 252 -2.16 6.18 2.00
N ALA A 253 -1.20 6.95 2.50
CA ALA A 253 -0.88 6.97 3.93
C ALA A 253 -2.08 7.40 4.80
N LEU A 254 -2.80 8.43 4.36
CA LEU A 254 -4.02 8.88 5.04
C LEU A 254 -5.12 7.81 4.99
N ALA A 255 -5.30 7.14 3.85
CA ALA A 255 -6.31 6.11 3.69
C ALA A 255 -6.08 4.94 4.65
N ASN A 256 -4.82 4.50 4.80
CA ASN A 256 -4.47 3.45 5.76
C ASN A 256 -4.74 3.91 7.21
N MET A 257 -4.39 5.15 7.57
CA MET A 257 -4.72 5.71 8.89
C MET A 257 -6.23 5.81 9.15
N MET A 258 -7.02 6.11 8.12
CA MET A 258 -8.49 6.13 8.21
C MET A 258 -9.09 4.72 8.24
N GLY A 259 -8.32 3.69 7.91
CA GLY A 259 -8.73 2.29 8.05
C GLY A 259 -8.55 1.73 9.47
N CYS A 260 -7.84 2.45 10.34
CA CYS A 260 -7.68 2.10 11.76
C CYS A 260 -8.95 2.42 12.57
N GLY A 261 -8.94 2.07 13.86
CA GLY A 261 -10.06 2.37 14.77
C GLY A 261 -10.46 3.85 14.81
N TRP A 262 -11.74 4.12 15.15
CA TRP A 262 -12.32 5.47 15.07
C TRP A 262 -11.55 6.57 15.82
N SER A 263 -10.87 6.25 16.93
CA SER A 263 -10.04 7.22 17.66
C SER A 263 -8.96 7.85 16.78
N MET A 264 -8.34 7.07 15.91
CA MET A 264 -7.33 7.52 14.95
C MET A 264 -7.97 8.30 13.79
N CYS A 265 -9.11 7.83 13.28
CA CYS A 265 -9.91 8.56 12.30
C CYS A 265 -10.26 9.97 12.79
N GLN A 266 -10.72 10.08 14.03
CA GLN A 266 -11.09 11.36 14.64
C GLN A 266 -9.91 12.34 14.68
N VAL A 267 -8.69 11.87 14.96
CA VAL A 267 -7.47 12.73 14.95
C VAL A 267 -7.22 13.32 13.56
N VAL A 268 -7.39 12.54 12.50
CA VAL A 268 -7.22 13.01 11.10
C VAL A 268 -8.33 14.00 10.72
N ILE A 269 -9.57 13.71 11.12
CA ILE A 269 -10.74 14.56 10.89
C ILE A 269 -10.58 15.91 11.62
N ASP A 270 -10.25 15.89 12.91
CA ASP A 270 -10.05 17.09 13.74
C ASP A 270 -8.88 17.95 13.27
N ALA A 271 -7.88 17.33 12.62
CA ALA A 271 -6.82 18.06 11.96
C ALA A 271 -7.29 18.85 10.73
N GLY A 272 -8.54 18.67 10.26
CA GLY A 272 -9.10 19.36 9.09
C GLY A 272 -8.49 18.87 7.78
N ILE A 273 -8.16 17.57 7.70
CA ILE A 273 -7.59 16.95 6.50
C ILE A 273 -8.69 16.63 5.47
N ILE A 274 -9.89 16.24 5.91
CA ILE A 274 -10.99 15.84 5.02
C ILE A 274 -11.31 16.92 3.97
N PRO A 275 -11.49 18.22 4.30
CA PRO A 275 -11.74 19.24 3.28
C PRO A 275 -10.63 19.37 2.23
N LEU A 276 -9.37 19.12 2.62
CA LEU A 276 -8.23 19.16 1.70
C LEU A 276 -8.25 17.95 0.74
N VAL A 277 -8.59 16.77 1.24
CA VAL A 277 -8.78 15.55 0.43
C VAL A 277 -9.94 15.73 -0.54
N MET A 278 -11.04 16.34 -0.11
CA MET A 278 -12.16 16.69 -1.00
C MET A 278 -11.71 17.64 -2.13
N GLY A 279 -10.80 18.57 -1.86
CA GLY A 279 -10.16 19.39 -2.88
C GLY A 279 -9.36 18.58 -3.91
N VAL A 280 -8.63 17.54 -3.46
CA VAL A 280 -7.92 16.59 -4.34
C VAL A 280 -8.92 15.78 -5.18
N LEU A 281 -10.01 15.29 -4.59
CA LEU A 281 -11.06 14.56 -5.31
C LEU A 281 -11.75 15.41 -6.38
N LYS A 282 -11.91 16.71 -6.13
CA LYS A 282 -12.51 17.63 -7.09
C LYS A 282 -11.57 17.98 -8.25
N HIS A 283 -10.31 18.30 -7.95
CA HIS A 283 -9.39 18.93 -8.92
C HIS A 283 -8.19 18.07 -9.34
N GLY A 284 -7.98 16.93 -8.71
CA GLY A 284 -6.85 16.03 -8.96
C GLY A 284 -6.98 15.25 -10.27
N ILE A 285 -5.88 14.60 -10.67
CA ILE A 285 -5.90 13.61 -11.76
C ILE A 285 -6.42 12.27 -11.24
N TYR A 286 -7.01 11.47 -12.13
CA TYR A 286 -7.70 10.24 -11.77
C TYR A 286 -6.86 9.30 -10.90
N GLU A 287 -5.58 9.10 -11.23
CA GLU A 287 -4.70 8.19 -10.47
C GLU A 287 -4.49 8.61 -9.02
N VAL A 288 -4.56 9.91 -8.71
CA VAL A 288 -4.48 10.41 -7.34
C VAL A 288 -5.86 10.41 -6.68
N LYS A 289 -6.93 10.66 -7.44
CA LYS A 289 -8.30 10.62 -6.92
C LYS A 289 -8.65 9.24 -6.35
N LYS A 290 -8.13 8.15 -6.93
CA LYS A 290 -8.31 6.79 -6.40
C LYS A 290 -7.86 6.67 -4.95
N GLU A 291 -6.62 7.06 -4.65
CA GLU A 291 -6.10 7.03 -3.28
C GLU A 291 -6.87 7.97 -2.35
N ALA A 292 -7.23 9.16 -2.84
CA ALA A 292 -8.03 10.11 -2.07
C ALA A 292 -9.45 9.60 -1.76
N ALA A 293 -10.03 8.76 -2.64
CA ALA A 293 -11.34 8.15 -2.43
C ALA A 293 -11.30 7.17 -1.26
N PHE A 294 -10.24 6.38 -1.12
CA PHE A 294 -10.07 5.47 0.02
C PHE A 294 -9.94 6.20 1.36
N VAL A 295 -9.46 7.44 1.39
CA VAL A 295 -9.50 8.25 2.61
C VAL A 295 -10.94 8.47 3.09
N VAL A 296 -11.86 8.75 2.16
CA VAL A 296 -13.28 8.98 2.46
C VAL A 296 -14.00 7.67 2.75
N ILE A 297 -13.79 6.65 1.93
CA ILE A 297 -14.40 5.33 2.08
C ILE A 297 -14.02 4.72 3.43
N ASN A 298 -12.73 4.67 3.76
CA ASN A 298 -12.26 4.07 5.02
C ASN A 298 -12.77 4.84 6.24
N ALA A 299 -12.97 6.16 6.13
CA ALA A 299 -13.54 6.95 7.21
C ALA A 299 -14.95 6.47 7.62
N PHE A 300 -15.79 6.06 6.66
CA PHE A 300 -17.11 5.51 6.94
C PHE A 300 -17.09 4.02 7.30
N ASN A 301 -16.15 3.26 6.73
CA ASN A 301 -15.97 1.84 7.01
C ASN A 301 -15.21 1.58 8.33
N SER A 302 -14.72 2.62 9.01
CA SER A 302 -14.03 2.48 10.29
C SER A 302 -14.94 1.81 11.34
N ASP A 303 -14.39 0.78 11.98
CA ASP A 303 -15.09 0.06 13.03
C ASP A 303 -15.54 1.03 14.14
N SER A 304 -16.82 0.94 14.48
CA SER A 304 -17.44 1.76 15.54
C SER A 304 -17.52 3.26 15.25
N ILE A 305 -17.62 3.68 13.99
CA ILE A 305 -17.95 5.08 13.65
C ILE A 305 -19.21 5.56 14.41
N PRO A 306 -19.12 6.63 15.23
CA PRO A 306 -20.25 7.18 15.96
C PRO A 306 -21.13 8.03 15.04
N TYR A 307 -22.38 8.23 15.43
CA TYR A 307 -23.34 9.05 14.66
C TYR A 307 -22.81 10.45 14.39
N GLN A 308 -22.15 11.07 15.36
CA GLN A 308 -21.56 12.41 15.20
C GLN A 308 -20.44 12.43 14.14
N GLY A 309 -19.67 11.34 14.04
CA GLY A 309 -18.65 11.17 13.00
C GLY A 309 -19.26 11.16 11.60
N VAL A 310 -20.32 10.36 11.40
CA VAL A 310 -21.09 10.34 10.14
C VAL A 310 -21.62 11.73 9.79
N ILE A 311 -22.17 12.46 10.77
CA ILE A 311 -22.68 13.82 10.55
C ILE A 311 -21.57 14.80 10.19
N GLN A 312 -20.39 14.70 10.82
CA GLN A 312 -19.25 15.56 10.49
C GLN A 312 -18.77 15.32 9.06
N LEU A 313 -18.51 14.06 8.68
CA LEU A 313 -18.12 13.69 7.31
C LEU A 313 -19.19 14.08 6.27
N SER A 314 -20.47 13.90 6.62
CA SER A 314 -21.60 14.36 5.82
C SER A 314 -21.59 15.87 5.59
N ASN A 315 -21.31 16.67 6.62
CA ASN A 315 -21.22 18.13 6.47
C ASN A 315 -20.01 18.56 5.62
N ASP A 316 -18.94 17.76 5.59
CA ASP A 316 -17.77 17.97 4.74
C ASP A 316 -17.99 17.57 3.26
N GLY A 317 -19.19 17.12 2.90
CA GLY A 317 -19.57 16.76 1.54
C GLY A 317 -19.17 15.34 1.13
N CYS A 318 -18.82 14.47 2.10
CA CYS A 318 -18.34 13.14 1.79
C CYS A 318 -19.43 12.19 1.26
N ILE A 319 -20.70 12.42 1.58
CA ILE A 319 -21.81 11.60 1.05
C ILE A 319 -21.96 11.81 -0.46
N GLU A 320 -21.88 13.06 -0.91
CA GLU A 320 -21.89 13.44 -2.32
C GLU A 320 -20.70 12.82 -3.07
N ALA A 321 -19.52 12.78 -2.44
CA ALA A 321 -18.36 12.09 -3.01
C ALA A 321 -18.58 10.58 -3.12
N LEU A 322 -19.11 9.92 -2.08
CA LEU A 322 -19.43 8.49 -2.12
C LEU A 322 -20.41 8.17 -3.26
N CYS A 323 -21.47 8.97 -3.43
CA CYS A 323 -22.40 8.82 -4.56
C CYS A 323 -21.68 8.99 -5.91
N GLY A 324 -20.75 9.95 -6.01
CA GLY A 324 -19.94 10.12 -7.21
C GLY A 324 -18.97 8.97 -7.51
N PHE A 325 -18.54 8.20 -6.50
CA PHE A 325 -17.69 7.02 -6.70
C PHE A 325 -18.44 5.83 -7.30
N LEU A 326 -19.77 5.78 -7.13
CA LEU A 326 -20.62 4.73 -7.69
C LEU A 326 -20.63 4.70 -9.22
N THR A 327 -20.25 5.80 -9.87
CA THR A 327 -20.18 5.89 -11.34
C THR A 327 -18.78 5.60 -11.90
N TRP A 328 -17.84 5.12 -11.08
CA TRP A 328 -16.47 4.85 -11.51
C TRP A 328 -16.33 3.47 -12.14
N GLU A 329 -15.44 3.35 -13.12
CA GLU A 329 -15.25 2.10 -13.89
C GLU A 329 -14.70 0.93 -13.08
N GLN A 330 -14.05 1.16 -11.94
CA GLN A 330 -13.42 0.12 -11.15
C GLN A 330 -14.42 -0.49 -10.16
N PRO A 331 -14.88 -1.74 -10.37
CA PRO A 331 -15.92 -2.36 -9.54
C PRO A 331 -15.54 -2.41 -8.06
N ARG A 332 -14.25 -2.56 -7.77
CA ARG A 332 -13.75 -2.56 -6.39
C ARG A 332 -13.98 -1.23 -5.67
N ILE A 333 -13.75 -0.09 -6.31
CA ILE A 333 -14.00 1.22 -5.69
C ILE A 333 -15.50 1.41 -5.46
N VAL A 334 -16.32 0.97 -6.42
CA VAL A 334 -17.79 1.00 -6.32
C VAL A 334 -18.26 0.16 -5.14
N ALA A 335 -17.78 -1.07 -4.99
CA ALA A 335 -18.13 -1.96 -3.88
C ALA A 335 -17.81 -1.35 -2.51
N HIS A 336 -16.59 -0.85 -2.31
CA HIS A 336 -16.23 -0.23 -1.03
C HIS A 336 -17.01 1.07 -0.76
N ALA A 337 -17.36 1.83 -1.82
CA ALA A 337 -18.22 3.00 -1.68
C ALA A 337 -19.67 2.61 -1.29
N LEU A 338 -20.17 1.47 -1.76
CA LEU A 338 -21.47 0.92 -1.36
C LEU A 338 -21.47 0.50 0.12
N GLU A 339 -20.41 -0.14 0.62
CA GLU A 339 -20.24 -0.45 2.05
C GLU A 339 -20.23 0.82 2.90
N ALA A 340 -19.46 1.83 2.47
CA ALA A 340 -19.38 3.11 3.15
C ALA A 340 -20.74 3.83 3.19
N LEU A 341 -21.52 3.76 2.10
CA LEU A 341 -22.88 4.26 2.05
C LEU A 341 -23.81 3.46 2.96
N GLU A 342 -23.67 2.13 3.04
CA GLU A 342 -24.45 1.32 3.97
C GLU A 342 -24.18 1.74 5.41
N ALA A 343 -22.91 1.86 5.80
CA ALA A 343 -22.51 2.28 7.13
C ALA A 343 -23.12 3.66 7.48
N ALA A 344 -23.03 4.62 6.55
CA ALA A 344 -23.61 5.95 6.73
C ALA A 344 -25.15 5.92 6.85
N LEU A 345 -25.84 5.18 5.99
CA LEU A 345 -27.30 5.07 5.97
C LEU A 345 -27.83 4.38 7.24
N LYS A 346 -27.15 3.33 7.69
CA LYS A 346 -27.41 2.60 8.94
C LYS A 346 -27.34 3.53 10.15
N MET A 347 -26.31 4.36 10.22
CA MET A 347 -26.19 5.38 11.28
C MET A 347 -27.23 6.50 11.14
N GLY A 348 -27.60 6.86 9.90
CA GLY A 348 -28.71 7.77 9.62
C GLY A 348 -30.05 7.28 10.18
N GLU A 349 -30.37 6.00 10.04
CA GLU A 349 -31.57 5.38 10.64
C GLU A 349 -31.51 5.42 12.17
N LEU A 350 -30.37 5.07 12.79
CA LEU A 350 -30.22 5.20 14.25
C LEU A 350 -30.49 6.64 14.74
N GLY A 351 -29.97 7.64 14.03
CA GLY A 351 -30.21 9.05 14.35
C GLY A 351 -31.69 9.44 14.23
N ARG A 352 -32.39 8.92 13.22
CA ARG A 352 -33.83 9.06 13.05
C ARG A 352 -34.61 8.43 14.22
N MET A 353 -34.21 7.23 14.64
CA MET A 353 -34.85 6.48 15.73
C MET A 353 -34.66 7.17 17.10
N ASN A 354 -33.47 7.72 17.37
CA ASN A 354 -33.16 8.40 18.63
C ASN A 354 -33.86 9.77 18.77
N ASN A 355 -33.95 10.55 17.69
CA ASN A 355 -34.64 11.86 17.71
C ASN A 355 -36.17 11.77 17.81
N GLY A 356 -36.75 10.57 17.65
CA GLY A 356 -38.15 10.29 17.92
C GLY A 356 -38.47 10.04 19.40
N CYS A 357 -37.49 9.66 20.21
CA CYS A 357 -37.70 9.40 21.63
C CYS A 357 -37.39 10.67 22.44
N ASN A 358 -38.40 11.31 23.03
CA ASN A 358 -38.20 12.39 24.01
C ASN A 358 -37.38 11.87 25.21
N GLY A 359 -36.08 12.15 25.22
CA GLY A 359 -35.21 12.00 26.39
C GLY A 359 -33.99 11.12 26.17
N SER A 360 -32.82 11.77 26.08
CA SER A 360 -31.53 11.38 26.69
C SER A 360 -31.24 9.88 26.87
N MET A 361 -30.43 9.30 25.96
CA MET A 361 -29.57 8.07 26.06
C MET A 361 -29.64 7.29 24.72
N LEU A 362 -28.58 6.78 24.07
CA LEU A 362 -27.13 6.72 24.27
C LEU A 362 -26.50 6.99 22.89
N MET A 363 -25.75 8.08 22.73
CA MET A 363 -25.04 8.38 21.46
C MET A 363 -23.65 7.70 21.38
N ASN A 364 -23.27 6.93 22.40
CA ASN A 364 -21.94 6.32 22.55
C ASN A 364 -21.95 4.78 22.54
N ASP A 365 -23.11 4.14 22.35
CA ASP A 365 -23.20 2.67 22.37
C ASP A 365 -23.08 2.09 20.95
N SER A 366 -22.49 0.90 20.85
CA SER A 366 -22.44 0.14 19.62
C SER A 366 -23.83 -0.21 19.10
N TYR A 367 -24.00 -0.19 17.78
CA TYR A 367 -25.26 -0.42 17.06
C TYR A 367 -26.06 -1.64 17.60
N GLU A 368 -25.38 -2.73 17.95
CA GLU A 368 -26.01 -3.98 18.41
C GLU A 368 -26.75 -3.86 19.75
N MET A 369 -26.22 -3.08 20.71
CA MET A 369 -26.88 -2.88 22.01
C MET A 369 -28.15 -2.04 21.84
N THR A 370 -28.10 -1.02 20.97
CA THR A 370 -29.24 -0.17 20.65
C THR A 370 -30.32 -0.89 19.85
N GLU A 371 -29.95 -1.78 18.92
CA GLU A 371 -30.89 -2.53 18.09
C GLU A 371 -31.70 -3.55 18.91
N LYS A 372 -31.05 -4.31 19.81
CA LYS A 372 -31.73 -5.27 20.71
C LYS A 372 -32.68 -4.58 21.68
N ALA A 373 -32.29 -3.44 22.23
CA ALA A 373 -33.15 -2.64 23.11
C ALA A 373 -34.36 -2.05 22.36
N HIS A 374 -34.20 -1.73 21.07
CA HIS A 374 -35.22 -1.12 20.24
C HIS A 374 -36.21 -2.10 19.61
N LYS A 375 -35.78 -3.28 19.13
CA LYS A 375 -36.70 -4.36 18.67
C LYS A 375 -37.75 -4.70 19.73
N LYS A 376 -37.38 -4.54 21.01
CA LYS A 376 -38.26 -4.71 22.17
C LYS A 376 -39.25 -3.55 22.39
N ARG A 377 -38.94 -2.33 21.93
CA ARG A 377 -39.75 -1.11 22.09
C ARG A 377 -40.63 -0.76 20.86
N VAL A 378 -40.20 -1.08 19.64
CA VAL A 378 -40.96 -0.85 18.39
C VAL A 378 -42.27 -1.62 18.34
N ARG A 379 -42.27 -2.84 18.89
CA ARG A 379 -43.50 -3.65 19.02
C ARG A 379 -44.60 -2.98 19.87
N ALA A 380 -44.29 -1.90 20.60
CA ALA A 380 -45.22 -1.26 21.52
C ALA A 380 -45.81 0.08 21.02
N ARG A 381 -45.21 0.77 20.04
CA ARG A 381 -45.67 2.10 19.59
C ARG A 381 -45.40 2.30 18.10
N GLY A 382 -46.45 2.31 17.28
CA GLY A 382 -46.37 2.68 15.86
C GLY A 382 -45.80 4.10 15.73
N PHE A 383 -44.72 4.24 14.95
CA PHE A 383 -43.91 5.45 14.94
C PHE A 383 -44.01 6.17 13.59
N HIS A 384 -44.46 7.43 13.61
CA HIS A 384 -44.39 8.37 12.46
C HIS A 384 -43.22 9.35 12.70
N GLY A 385 -41.98 8.90 12.46
CA GLY A 385 -40.76 9.66 12.74
C GLY A 385 -40.02 10.12 11.48
N ARG A 386 -39.54 11.37 11.51
CA ARG A 386 -38.80 12.16 10.49
C ARG A 386 -37.90 11.34 9.54
N SER A 387 -37.69 11.82 8.31
CA SER A 387 -36.87 11.17 7.29
C SER A 387 -35.40 10.99 7.72
N ASN A 388 -34.76 9.91 7.25
CA ASN A 388 -33.34 9.68 7.44
C ASN A 388 -32.54 10.75 6.70
N ARG A 389 -31.80 11.58 7.46
CA ARG A 389 -31.02 12.70 6.92
C ARG A 389 -29.99 12.25 5.88
N ILE A 390 -29.32 11.12 6.11
CA ILE A 390 -28.30 10.60 5.20
C ILE A 390 -28.95 10.11 3.91
N ALA A 391 -30.08 9.40 4.01
CA ALA A 391 -30.84 8.97 2.82
C ALA A 391 -31.33 10.18 1.99
N CYS A 392 -31.73 11.29 2.64
CA CYS A 392 -32.07 12.52 1.94
C CYS A 392 -30.87 13.12 1.19
N GLN A 393 -29.67 13.10 1.77
CA GLN A 393 -28.45 13.57 1.10
C GLN A 393 -28.05 12.68 -0.08
N VAL A 394 -28.09 11.36 0.11
CA VAL A 394 -27.85 10.39 -0.98
C VAL A 394 -28.81 10.64 -2.14
N SER A 395 -30.10 10.89 -1.84
CA SER A 395 -31.10 11.21 -2.88
C SER A 395 -30.83 12.55 -3.56
N ALA A 396 -30.38 13.56 -2.81
CA ALA A 396 -30.06 14.88 -3.36
C ALA A 396 -28.78 14.89 -4.22
N ALA A 397 -27.91 13.90 -4.05
CA ALA A 397 -26.68 13.71 -4.81
C ALA A 397 -26.85 12.73 -5.99
N ASP A 398 -28.09 12.49 -6.44
CA ASP A 398 -28.47 11.50 -7.47
C ASP A 398 -28.09 10.04 -7.15
N GLY A 399 -27.56 9.77 -5.94
CA GLY A 399 -27.09 8.45 -5.54
C GLY A 399 -28.19 7.39 -5.54
N ARG A 400 -29.45 7.75 -5.24
CA ARG A 400 -30.58 6.81 -5.35
C ARG A 400 -30.78 6.32 -6.79
N GLU A 401 -30.62 7.20 -7.77
CA GLU A 401 -30.76 6.83 -9.17
C GLU A 401 -29.55 6.02 -9.65
N THR A 402 -28.34 6.40 -9.23
CA THR A 402 -27.13 5.62 -9.50
C THR A 402 -27.23 4.21 -8.93
N LEU A 403 -27.75 4.05 -7.70
CA LEU A 403 -27.99 2.73 -7.11
C LEU A 403 -28.95 1.88 -7.96
N ARG A 404 -30.00 2.48 -8.55
CA ARG A 404 -30.91 1.74 -9.45
C ARG A 404 -30.19 1.23 -10.67
N GLN A 405 -29.38 2.08 -11.31
CA GLN A 405 -28.57 1.67 -12.46
C GLN A 405 -27.60 0.54 -12.11
N LEU A 406 -26.99 0.60 -10.92
CA LEU A 406 -26.08 -0.43 -10.45
C LEU A 406 -26.74 -1.79 -10.20
N THR A 407 -28.08 -1.87 -10.05
CA THR A 407 -28.77 -3.16 -9.89
C THR A 407 -28.66 -4.08 -11.11
N GLU A 408 -28.26 -3.52 -12.26
CA GLU A 408 -28.02 -4.22 -13.53
C GLU A 408 -26.52 -4.27 -13.88
N HIS A 409 -25.64 -3.96 -12.92
CA HIS A 409 -24.19 -3.93 -13.16
C HIS A 409 -23.61 -5.33 -13.46
N GLU A 410 -22.60 -5.40 -14.34
CA GLU A 410 -22.00 -6.67 -14.79
C GLU A 410 -21.37 -7.49 -13.65
N CYS A 411 -20.87 -6.81 -12.62
CA CYS A 411 -20.39 -7.44 -11.38
C CYS A 411 -21.59 -7.74 -10.45
N ASN A 412 -21.86 -9.04 -10.26
CA ASN A 412 -22.97 -9.53 -9.42
C ASN A 412 -22.93 -9.00 -7.98
N ASP A 413 -21.74 -8.87 -7.38
CA ASP A 413 -21.60 -8.39 -6.00
C ASP A 413 -22.05 -6.93 -5.89
N VAL A 414 -21.57 -6.07 -6.79
CA VAL A 414 -21.98 -4.65 -6.89
C VAL A 414 -23.49 -4.55 -7.10
N ALA A 415 -24.05 -5.35 -8.01
CA ALA A 415 -25.48 -5.36 -8.29
C ALA A 415 -26.32 -5.80 -7.09
N SER A 416 -25.87 -6.83 -6.36
CA SER A 416 -26.53 -7.34 -5.17
C SER A 416 -26.54 -6.30 -4.04
N MET A 417 -25.38 -5.68 -3.76
CA MET A 417 -25.26 -4.64 -2.73
C MET A 417 -26.14 -3.42 -3.04
N ALA A 418 -26.20 -3.01 -4.31
CA ALA A 418 -27.06 -1.90 -4.72
C ALA A 418 -28.55 -2.21 -4.51
N LYS A 419 -29.00 -3.43 -4.84
CA LYS A 419 -30.37 -3.91 -4.58
C LYS A 419 -30.70 -3.91 -3.09
N GLU A 420 -29.80 -4.40 -2.25
CA GLU A 420 -29.98 -4.42 -0.80
C GLU A 420 -30.14 -3.00 -0.24
N LEU A 421 -29.27 -2.07 -0.62
CA LEU A 421 -29.33 -0.68 -0.16
C LEU A 421 -30.65 0.00 -0.54
N LEU A 422 -31.11 -0.19 -1.78
CA LEU A 422 -32.38 0.35 -2.25
C LEU A 422 -33.56 -0.22 -1.47
N GLY A 423 -33.59 -1.54 -1.29
CA GLY A 423 -34.65 -2.23 -0.56
C GLY A 423 -34.71 -1.81 0.91
N LYS A 424 -33.55 -1.59 1.54
CA LYS A 424 -33.46 -1.33 2.98
C LYS A 424 -33.72 0.12 3.37
N TYR A 425 -33.27 1.09 2.56
CA TYR A 425 -33.24 2.50 2.95
C TYR A 425 -34.06 3.44 2.06
N PHE A 426 -34.55 2.99 0.90
CA PHE A 426 -35.20 3.85 -0.09
C PHE A 426 -36.57 3.35 -0.57
N GLN A 427 -37.15 2.34 0.10
CA GLN A 427 -38.54 1.95 -0.13
C GLN A 427 -39.49 3.07 0.28
N VAL A 428 -40.42 3.39 -0.60
CA VAL A 428 -41.61 4.21 -0.28
C VAL A 428 -42.65 3.24 0.28
N ASP A 429 -43.33 3.61 1.37
CA ASP A 429 -44.49 2.86 1.86
C ASP A 429 -45.47 2.60 0.69
N GLY A 430 -45.49 1.39 0.15
CA GLY A 430 -46.42 0.97 -0.91
C GLY A 430 -45.84 0.40 -2.21
N GLU A 431 -44.53 0.43 -2.45
CA GLU A 431 -43.91 -0.28 -3.59
C GLU A 431 -43.21 -1.54 -3.10
N ALA A 432 -43.94 -2.66 -3.13
CA ALA A 432 -43.32 -3.97 -3.03
C ALA A 432 -42.42 -4.16 -4.26
N PHE A 433 -41.12 -4.38 -4.03
CA PHE A 433 -40.32 -5.08 -5.01
C PHE A 433 -40.96 -6.46 -5.17
N GLU A 434 -41.52 -6.74 -6.35
CA GLU A 434 -41.83 -8.12 -6.75
C GLU A 434 -40.48 -8.85 -6.82
N GLY A 435 -40.08 -9.44 -5.69
CA GLY A 435 -39.07 -10.47 -5.67
C GLY A 435 -39.72 -11.70 -6.26
N ASP A 436 -39.20 -12.16 -7.40
CA ASP A 436 -39.50 -13.49 -7.90
C ASP A 436 -39.26 -14.50 -6.77
N ASP A 437 -40.32 -15.25 -6.48
CA ASP A 437 -40.33 -16.41 -5.61
C ASP A 437 -39.16 -17.34 -5.98
N VAL A 438 -38.16 -17.42 -5.11
CA VAL A 438 -37.26 -18.58 -5.08
C VAL A 438 -37.82 -19.53 -4.03
N SER A 439 -38.92 -20.18 -4.39
CA SER A 439 -39.43 -21.37 -3.70
C SER A 439 -39.66 -22.48 -4.70
N GLU A 440 -38.63 -23.30 -4.94
CA GLU A 440 -38.73 -24.74 -5.25
C GLU A 440 -37.32 -25.28 -5.54
N VAL A 441 -36.69 -25.92 -4.55
CA VAL A 441 -36.10 -27.28 -4.66
C VAL A 441 -35.93 -27.85 -3.23
N MET A 442 -36.91 -28.61 -2.76
CA MET A 442 -36.71 -29.82 -1.93
C MET A 442 -36.72 -30.99 -2.94
N GLU A 443 -35.93 -32.05 -2.93
CA GLU A 443 -35.33 -32.97 -1.95
C GLU A 443 -34.27 -33.76 -2.77
N ASP A 444 -33.10 -34.22 -2.30
CA ASP A 444 -32.85 -35.32 -1.36
C ASP A 444 -31.32 -35.52 -1.23
N GLY A 445 -30.88 -36.07 -0.09
CA GLY A 445 -29.62 -36.85 -0.04
C GLY A 445 -28.62 -36.45 1.04
N GLU A 446 -28.86 -36.96 2.24
CA GLU A 446 -27.92 -37.36 3.30
C GLU A 446 -26.41 -37.21 3.01
N ASP A 447 -25.68 -36.48 3.86
CA ASP A 447 -24.75 -37.16 4.79
C ASP A 447 -24.32 -36.26 5.96
N ALA A 448 -24.21 -36.89 7.13
CA ALA A 448 -23.88 -36.26 8.41
C ALA A 448 -22.36 -36.08 8.58
N GLY A 449 -21.92 -34.93 9.09
CA GLY A 449 -20.50 -34.72 9.36
C GLY A 449 -20.14 -33.43 10.08
N GLN A 450 -20.31 -33.43 11.41
CA GLN A 450 -19.53 -32.68 12.40
C GLN A 450 -19.64 -31.15 12.48
N LEU A 451 -20.26 -30.73 13.59
CA LEU A 451 -20.01 -29.49 14.31
C LEU A 451 -18.50 -29.25 14.54
N SER A 452 -18.02 -28.07 14.14
CA SER A 452 -16.86 -27.42 14.75
C SER A 452 -17.12 -25.92 14.83
N THR A 453 -17.24 -25.45 16.06
CA THR A 453 -17.15 -24.06 16.48
C THR A 453 -15.91 -23.37 15.91
N ASN A 454 -16.04 -22.11 15.45
CA ASN A 454 -15.27 -20.98 15.99
C ASN A 454 -15.61 -19.70 15.22
N GLY A 455 -16.23 -18.75 15.94
CA GLY A 455 -16.16 -17.34 15.56
C GLY A 455 -14.78 -16.80 15.91
N HIS A 456 -14.19 -16.08 14.96
CA HIS A 456 -13.28 -14.94 15.12
C HIS A 456 -12.90 -14.51 13.70
N GLY A 457 -13.63 -13.54 13.15
CA GLY A 457 -13.35 -12.92 11.85
C GLY A 457 -13.30 -11.41 12.01
N SER A 458 -12.26 -10.92 12.70
CA SER A 458 -11.96 -9.50 12.87
C SER A 458 -10.64 -9.18 12.16
N ALA A 459 -10.61 -8.13 11.34
CA ALA A 459 -9.44 -7.49 10.72
C ALA A 459 -8.51 -8.34 9.80
N SER A 460 -8.44 -9.66 9.98
CA SER A 460 -7.51 -10.54 9.26
C SER A 460 -7.87 -10.74 7.78
N SER A 461 -9.16 -10.81 7.44
CA SER A 461 -9.60 -11.01 6.05
C SER A 461 -9.32 -9.78 5.18
N ALA A 462 -9.45 -8.57 5.74
CA ALA A 462 -9.09 -7.33 5.05
C ALA A 462 -7.57 -7.19 4.89
N ALA A 463 -6.78 -7.68 5.85
CA ALA A 463 -5.31 -7.68 5.79
C ALA A 463 -4.75 -8.71 4.79
N GLU A 464 -5.36 -9.91 4.70
CA GLU A 464 -4.99 -10.94 3.72
C GLU A 464 -5.43 -10.57 2.30
N GLU A 465 -6.59 -9.92 2.14
CA GLU A 465 -6.97 -9.30 0.86
C GLU A 465 -6.01 -8.15 0.51
N LEU A 466 -5.65 -7.26 1.45
CA LEU A 466 -4.64 -6.21 1.25
C LEU A 466 -3.28 -6.76 0.79
N GLN A 467 -2.92 -7.97 1.19
CA GLN A 467 -1.66 -8.63 0.80
C GLN A 467 -1.71 -9.16 -0.65
N GLY A 468 -2.86 -9.70 -1.10
CA GLY A 468 -3.11 -9.98 -2.53
C GLY A 468 -3.22 -8.70 -3.39
N MET A 469 -3.61 -7.59 -2.77
CA MET A 469 -3.79 -6.28 -3.41
C MET A 469 -2.48 -5.53 -3.69
N LEU A 470 -1.34 -6.00 -3.18
CA LEU A 470 -0.01 -5.45 -3.50
C LEU A 470 0.47 -5.82 -4.92
N GLU A 471 -0.01 -6.93 -5.50
CA GLU A 471 0.44 -7.39 -6.82
C GLU A 471 -0.22 -6.58 -7.97
N ASP A 472 -1.50 -6.22 -7.83
CA ASP A 472 -2.29 -5.57 -8.90
C ASP A 472 -2.30 -4.02 -8.83
N TRP A 473 -2.00 -3.43 -7.67
CA TRP A 473 -2.02 -1.96 -7.47
C TRP A 473 -0.63 -1.32 -7.59
N SER A 474 0.28 -2.03 -8.24
CA SER A 474 1.59 -1.53 -8.66
C SER A 474 1.42 -0.43 -9.72
N VAL A 475 1.02 0.77 -9.30
CA VAL A 475 1.48 1.99 -9.94
C VAL A 475 3.00 2.02 -9.73
N SER A 476 3.68 1.25 -10.58
CA SER A 476 5.13 1.14 -10.71
C SER A 476 5.82 0.61 -9.45
N GLU A 477 6.13 -0.71 -9.44
CA GLU A 477 7.23 -1.38 -8.73
C GLU A 477 8.60 -0.72 -8.99
N ARG A 478 8.71 0.58 -8.78
CA ARG A 478 9.98 1.27 -8.89
C ARG A 478 10.34 1.72 -7.51
N GLY A 479 10.99 0.80 -6.81
CA GLY A 479 12.15 1.16 -5.99
C GLY A 479 13.16 1.98 -6.81
N PRO A 480 14.39 2.20 -6.32
CA PRO A 480 15.31 3.06 -7.04
C PRO A 480 15.51 2.54 -8.47
N ALA A 481 15.25 3.39 -9.47
CA ALA A 481 15.35 2.98 -10.87
C ALA A 481 16.76 2.42 -11.14
N LYS A 482 16.87 1.42 -12.03
CA LYS A 482 18.19 1.06 -12.58
C LYS A 482 18.83 2.37 -13.05
N PRO A 483 20.03 2.75 -12.56
CA PRO A 483 20.68 3.95 -13.04
C PRO A 483 20.84 3.83 -14.57
N PRO A 484 20.71 4.95 -15.31
CA PRO A 484 20.73 4.92 -16.77
C PRO A 484 22.02 4.28 -17.28
N VAL A 485 21.93 3.51 -18.37
CA VAL A 485 23.07 2.96 -19.09
C VAL A 485 24.02 4.12 -19.41
N THR A 486 25.16 4.19 -18.74
CA THR A 486 26.21 5.12 -19.13
C THR A 486 26.81 4.56 -20.40
N CYS A 487 26.70 5.28 -21.53
CA CYS A 487 27.29 4.85 -22.80
C CYS A 487 28.70 4.32 -22.57
N ALA A 488 28.92 3.05 -22.94
CA ALA A 488 30.24 2.46 -23.04
C ALA A 488 31.13 3.42 -23.87
N LYS A 489 32.27 3.80 -23.31
CA LYS A 489 33.27 4.57 -24.06
C LYS A 489 34.01 3.66 -25.02
#